data_AF-A0A353WSF2-F1
#
_entry.id   AF-A0A353WSF2-F1
#
_cell.length_a   1.000
_cell.length_b   1.000
_cell.length_c   1.000
_cell.angle_alpha   90.00
_cell.angle_beta   90.00
_cell.angle_gamma   90.00
#
_symmetry.space_group_name_H-M   'P 1'
#
loop_
_entity.id
_entity.type
_entity.pdbx_description
1 polymer ?
#
loop_
_entity_poly.entity_id
_entity_poly.type
_entity_poly.pdbx_seq_one_letter_code
_entity_poly.pdbx_strand_id
1 'polypeptide(L)'
;MQSIGSNQNITIGTVIEHHETINKTTNIYQTLQPVSSPKANKNVKFNNKRGNKINLYKVIYSLIHNDFFVNEHGQQPNQKEVFHAFGEMLGTNFENFQKDLSEGAKRKTDGAKSVFASLEETWDNHIDELLKD
;
A
#
# COMPACT_ATOMS: atom_id res chain seq x y z
N MET A 1 3.40 -32.80 22.46
CA MET A 1 3.44 -31.70 21.49
C MET A 1 3.80 -32.30 20.14
N GLN A 2 2.88 -32.30 19.17
CA GLN A 2 3.16 -32.66 17.77
C GLN A 2 2.52 -31.59 16.87
N SER A 3 3.25 -31.23 15.80
CA SER A 3 3.07 -30.04 14.98
C SER A 3 2.23 -30.31 13.71
N ILE A 4 1.29 -29.38 13.49
CA ILE A 4 0.68 -28.81 12.26
C ILE A 4 1.00 -29.47 10.89
N GLY A 5 -0.03 -29.66 10.06
CA GLY A 5 0.07 -29.74 8.60
C GLY A 5 -1.25 -29.44 7.89
N SER A 6 -1.37 -28.26 7.31
CA SER A 6 -2.54 -27.69 6.63
C SER A 6 -2.76 -28.27 5.22
N ASN A 7 -3.98 -28.70 4.89
CA ASN A 7 -4.39 -29.01 3.52
C ASN A 7 -4.90 -27.74 2.82
N GLN A 8 -4.20 -27.28 1.78
CA GLN A 8 -4.70 -26.26 0.85
C GLN A 8 -5.35 -26.98 -0.35
N ASN A 9 -6.66 -26.80 -0.54
CA ASN A 9 -7.38 -27.28 -1.72
C ASN A 9 -6.95 -26.47 -2.95
N ILE A 10 -6.53 -27.16 -4.01
CA ILE A 10 -6.17 -26.56 -5.30
C ILE A 10 -7.34 -26.79 -6.28
N THR A 11 -7.96 -25.71 -6.75
CA THR A 11 -8.94 -25.75 -7.86
C THR A 11 -8.19 -25.65 -9.19
N ILE A 12 -8.31 -26.67 -10.04
CA ILE A 12 -7.69 -26.73 -11.38
C ILE A 12 -8.69 -26.23 -12.42
N GLY A 13 -8.40 -25.10 -13.08
CA GLY A 13 -9.12 -24.67 -14.28
C GLY A 13 -8.43 -25.20 -15.53
N THR A 14 -9.18 -25.85 -16.43
CA THR A 14 -8.68 -26.30 -17.74
C THR A 14 -9.23 -25.36 -18.82
N VAL A 15 -8.36 -24.73 -19.61
CA VAL A 15 -8.77 -24.10 -20.88
C VAL A 15 -8.52 -25.13 -21.99
N ILE A 16 -9.60 -25.57 -22.66
CA ILE A 16 -9.52 -26.51 -23.78
C ILE A 16 -9.60 -25.68 -25.07
N GLU A 17 -8.46 -25.43 -25.70
CA GLU A 17 -8.41 -25.04 -27.11
C GLU A 17 -8.08 -26.29 -27.94
N HIS A 18 -8.99 -26.62 -28.86
CA HIS A 18 -8.83 -27.70 -29.82
C HIS A 18 -7.66 -27.39 -30.76
N HIS A 19 -6.75 -28.35 -30.95
CA HIS A 19 -6.19 -28.84 -32.23
C HIS A 19 -4.87 -29.60 -31.95
N GLU A 20 -4.93 -30.92 -32.19
CA GLU A 20 -3.87 -31.93 -32.33
C GLU A 20 -2.60 -31.87 -31.43
N THR A 21 -2.61 -32.74 -30.42
CA THR A 21 -1.71 -32.82 -29.27
C THR A 21 -0.42 -33.61 -29.55
N ILE A 22 0.71 -32.91 -29.73
CA ILE A 22 2.03 -33.45 -29.37
C ILE A 22 2.38 -32.88 -27.99
N ASN A 23 2.23 -33.73 -26.97
CA ASN A 23 2.44 -33.38 -25.56
C ASN A 23 3.89 -32.97 -25.27
N LYS A 24 4.19 -31.67 -25.34
CA LYS A 24 5.31 -31.06 -24.60
C LYS A 24 4.74 -30.32 -23.40
N THR A 25 4.55 -31.06 -22.31
CA THR A 25 4.27 -30.49 -20.99
C THR A 25 5.51 -29.76 -20.51
N THR A 26 5.59 -28.46 -20.78
CA THR A 26 6.64 -27.61 -20.19
C THR A 26 6.12 -27.11 -18.86
N ASN A 27 6.55 -27.76 -17.77
CA ASN A 27 6.26 -27.31 -16.40
C ASN A 27 7.01 -26.00 -16.16
N ILE A 28 6.28 -24.88 -16.09
CA ILE A 28 6.84 -23.60 -15.66
C ILE A 28 6.64 -23.50 -14.14
N TYR A 29 7.62 -23.96 -13.37
CA TYR A 29 7.72 -23.62 -11.96
C TYR A 29 8.32 -22.22 -11.87
N GLN A 30 7.49 -21.18 -11.87
CA GLN A 30 7.91 -19.90 -11.33
C GLN A 30 7.93 -20.03 -9.81
N THR A 31 9.10 -20.40 -9.28
CA THR A 31 9.42 -20.17 -7.88
C THR A 31 9.33 -18.67 -7.62
N LEU A 32 8.25 -18.24 -6.97
CA LEU A 32 8.17 -16.92 -6.35
C LEU A 32 9.26 -16.90 -5.26
N GLN A 33 10.44 -16.40 -5.61
CA GLN A 33 11.41 -16.04 -4.59
C GLN A 33 10.78 -14.95 -3.71
N PRO A 34 10.94 -14.98 -2.38
CA PRO A 34 10.55 -13.84 -1.57
C PRO A 34 11.34 -12.64 -2.09
N VAL A 35 10.66 -11.69 -2.70
CA VAL A 35 11.25 -10.42 -3.09
C VAL A 35 11.75 -9.81 -1.79
N SER A 36 13.07 -9.76 -1.62
CA SER A 36 13.66 -9.07 -0.48
C SER A 36 13.07 -7.66 -0.47
N SER A 37 12.36 -7.30 0.60
CA SER A 37 11.84 -5.94 0.76
C SER A 37 13.00 -4.98 0.51
N PRO A 38 12.86 -4.01 -0.42
CA PRO A 38 13.92 -3.06 -0.72
C PRO A 38 14.38 -2.45 0.61
N LYS A 39 15.67 -2.56 0.93
CA LYS A 39 16.22 -1.89 2.12
C LYS A 39 15.81 -0.43 2.00
N ALA A 40 15.07 0.06 3.00
CA ALA A 40 14.58 1.44 3.04
C ALA A 40 15.67 2.40 2.57
N ASN A 41 15.36 3.23 1.57
CA ASN A 41 16.30 4.16 0.99
C ASN A 41 16.83 5.07 2.11
N LYS A 42 18.10 4.90 2.50
CA LYS A 42 18.68 5.61 3.65
C LYS A 42 18.70 7.13 3.47
N ASN A 43 18.51 7.62 2.24
CA ASN A 43 18.56 9.03 1.91
C ASN A 43 17.19 9.72 1.98
N VAL A 44 16.09 8.97 2.03
CA VAL A 44 14.73 9.50 2.11
C VAL A 44 14.03 8.95 3.34
N LYS A 45 13.62 9.83 4.25
CA LYS A 45 12.91 9.48 5.47
C LYS A 45 11.70 10.37 5.67
N PHE A 46 10.68 9.83 6.34
CA PHE A 46 9.54 10.63 6.73
C PHE A 46 9.95 11.75 7.72
N ASN A 47 9.56 12.98 7.41
CA ASN A 47 9.80 14.11 8.29
C ASN A 47 8.77 14.14 9.43
N ASN A 48 9.13 13.52 10.56
CA ASN A 48 8.27 13.37 11.73
C ASN A 48 8.09 14.67 12.55
N LYS A 49 7.95 15.82 11.88
CA LYS A 49 7.48 17.07 12.51
C LYS A 49 6.08 16.85 13.08
N ARG A 50 5.80 17.50 14.21
CA ARG A 50 4.51 17.45 14.89
C ARG A 50 3.39 17.78 13.89
N GLY A 51 2.39 16.89 13.78
CA GLY A 51 1.25 17.05 12.88
C GLY A 51 1.42 16.40 11.50
N ASN A 52 2.63 16.33 10.95
CA ASN A 52 2.87 15.72 9.64
C ASN A 52 2.46 14.25 9.62
N LYS A 53 2.75 13.51 10.70
CA LYS A 53 2.40 12.08 10.82
C LYS A 53 0.89 11.86 10.72
N ILE A 54 0.11 12.69 11.41
CA ILE A 54 -1.36 12.65 11.37
C ILE A 54 -1.87 13.05 9.98
N ASN A 55 -1.25 14.06 9.35
CA ASN A 55 -1.63 14.48 7.99
C ASN A 55 -1.36 13.37 6.97
N LEU A 56 -0.22 12.69 7.04
CA LEU A 56 0.07 11.53 6.21
C LEU A 56 -0.96 10.41 6.44
N TYR A 57 -1.34 10.16 7.69
CA TYR A 57 -2.38 9.16 7.99
C TYR A 57 -3.72 9.48 7.34
N LYS A 58 -4.13 10.76 7.34
CA LYS A 58 -5.35 11.20 6.66
C LYS A 58 -5.26 10.92 5.16
N VAL A 59 -4.13 11.24 4.53
CA VAL A 59 -3.90 10.96 3.10
C VAL A 59 -3.98 9.47 2.81
N ILE A 60 -3.21 8.64 3.51
CA ILE A 60 -3.22 7.18 3.33
C ILE A 60 -4.63 6.62 3.53
N TYR A 61 -5.31 7.05 4.59
CA TYR A 61 -6.68 6.63 4.88
C TYR A 61 -7.64 6.97 3.73
N SER A 62 -7.56 8.19 3.19
CA SER A 62 -8.37 8.57 2.04
C SER A 62 -8.06 7.77 0.78
N LEU A 63 -6.78 7.48 0.50
CA LEU A 63 -6.40 6.62 -0.63
C LEU A 63 -6.97 5.20 -0.49
N ILE A 64 -6.95 4.64 0.73
CA ILE A 64 -7.56 3.32 1.01
C ILE A 64 -9.05 3.34 0.67
N HIS A 65 -9.78 4.38 1.07
CA HIS A 65 -11.23 4.52 0.84
C HIS A 65 -11.62 4.87 -0.61
N ASN A 66 -10.65 5.23 -1.46
CA ASN A 66 -10.87 5.47 -2.88
C ASN A 66 -10.29 4.33 -3.75
N ASP A 67 -10.07 3.16 -3.16
CA ASP A 67 -9.67 1.93 -3.86
C ASP A 67 -8.34 2.05 -4.65
N PHE A 68 -7.42 2.91 -4.20
CA PHE A 68 -6.11 3.08 -4.83
C PHE A 68 -5.17 1.88 -4.67
N PHE A 69 -5.51 0.93 -3.80
CA PHE A 69 -4.65 -0.19 -3.45
C PHE A 69 -5.36 -1.52 -3.65
N VAL A 70 -4.63 -2.48 -4.18
CA VAL A 70 -5.03 -3.89 -4.27
C VAL A 70 -3.91 -4.77 -3.74
N ASN A 71 -4.24 -5.93 -3.20
CA ASN A 71 -3.29 -6.97 -2.84
C ASN A 71 -2.94 -7.84 -4.07
N GLU A 72 -2.10 -8.85 -3.87
CA GLU A 72 -1.66 -9.79 -4.93
C GLU A 72 -2.82 -10.56 -5.58
N HIS A 73 -3.98 -10.60 -4.93
CA HIS A 73 -5.21 -11.24 -5.41
C HIS A 73 -6.19 -10.25 -6.07
N GLY A 74 -5.80 -8.98 -6.24
CA GLY A 74 -6.66 -7.94 -6.80
C GLY A 74 -7.76 -7.45 -5.84
N GLN A 75 -7.68 -7.79 -4.56
CA GLN A 75 -8.65 -7.41 -3.55
C GLN A 75 -8.18 -6.19 -2.75
N GLN A 76 -9.11 -5.40 -2.23
CA GLN A 76 -8.77 -4.25 -1.39
C GLN A 76 -8.05 -4.75 -0.12
N PRO A 77 -6.80 -4.30 0.12
CA PRO A 77 -6.06 -4.66 1.32
C PRO A 77 -6.70 -3.98 2.53
N ASN A 78 -6.53 -4.58 3.71
CA ASN A 78 -7.00 -3.96 4.93
C ASN A 78 -6.10 -2.78 5.34
N GLN A 79 -6.63 -1.90 6.19
CA GLN A 79 -5.90 -0.69 6.60
C GLN A 79 -4.54 -1.01 7.23
N LYS A 80 -4.43 -2.07 8.03
CA LYS A 80 -3.18 -2.43 8.71
C LYS A 80 -2.10 -2.83 7.71
N GLU A 81 -2.45 -3.59 6.68
CA GLU A 81 -1.53 -3.99 5.60
C GLU A 81 -0.97 -2.76 4.88
N VAL A 82 -1.84 -1.81 4.52
CA VAL A 82 -1.42 -0.59 3.85
C VAL A 82 -0.52 0.26 4.74
N PHE A 83 -0.90 0.50 6.00
CA PHE A 83 -0.07 1.28 6.93
C PHE A 83 1.26 0.60 7.23
N HIS A 84 1.30 -0.73 7.28
CA HIS A 84 2.53 -1.49 7.44
C HIS A 84 3.47 -1.27 6.24
N ALA A 85 2.97 -1.44 5.02
CA ALA A 85 3.74 -1.23 3.80
C ALA A 85 4.32 0.21 3.70
N PHE A 86 3.52 1.22 4.02
CA PHE A 86 4.00 2.61 4.09
C PHE A 86 5.04 2.82 5.19
N GLY A 87 4.90 2.12 6.33
CA GLY A 87 5.87 2.16 7.42
C GLY A 87 7.23 1.60 7.00
N GLU A 88 7.24 0.44 6.34
CA GLU A 88 8.45 -0.16 5.78
C GLU A 88 9.10 0.75 4.74
N MET A 89 8.31 1.29 3.80
CA MET A 89 8.78 2.17 2.73
C MET A 89 9.46 3.44 3.26
N LEU A 90 8.90 4.02 4.33
CA LEU A 90 9.35 5.31 4.89
C LEU A 90 10.32 5.15 6.07
N GLY A 91 10.66 3.92 6.47
CA GLY A 91 11.51 3.63 7.61
C GLY A 91 10.94 4.13 8.94
N THR A 92 9.63 3.97 9.15
CA THR A 92 8.89 4.52 10.31
C THR A 92 7.85 3.54 10.82
N ASN A 93 7.51 3.61 12.11
CA ASN A 93 6.45 2.79 12.70
C ASN A 93 5.09 3.52 12.68
N PHE A 94 4.11 2.88 12.02
CA PHE A 94 2.71 3.34 11.89
C PHE A 94 1.67 2.44 12.58
N GLU A 95 2.07 1.50 13.43
CA GLU A 95 1.15 0.56 14.12
C GLU A 95 0.08 1.28 14.97
N ASN A 96 0.40 2.47 15.50
CA ASN A 96 -0.51 3.26 16.33
C ASN A 96 -1.43 4.20 15.54
N PHE A 97 -1.57 4.02 14.21
CA PHE A 97 -2.30 4.96 13.34
C PHE A 97 -3.74 5.25 13.80
N GLN A 98 -4.47 4.25 14.29
CA GLN A 98 -5.87 4.42 14.73
C GLN A 98 -5.97 5.35 15.94
N LYS A 99 -5.08 5.16 16.92
CA LYS A 99 -5.02 6.02 18.11
C LYS A 99 -4.61 7.44 17.73
N ASP A 100 -3.56 7.57 16.94
CA ASP A 100 -3.02 8.86 16.50
C ASP A 100 -4.04 9.66 15.66
N LEU A 101 -4.79 8.99 14.77
CA LEU A 101 -5.89 9.59 14.01
C LEU A 101 -7.03 10.04 14.93
N SER A 102 -7.41 9.20 15.89
CA SER A 102 -8.49 9.51 16.84
C SER A 102 -8.15 10.70 17.74
N GLU A 103 -6.91 10.77 18.22
CA GLU A 103 -6.40 11.90 19.00
C GLU A 103 -6.26 13.16 18.14
N GLY A 104 -5.85 13.01 16.88
CA GLY A 104 -5.78 14.08 15.90
C GLY A 104 -7.15 14.68 15.56
N ALA A 105 -8.19 13.85 15.44
CA ALA A 105 -9.56 14.29 15.13
C ALA A 105 -10.18 15.10 16.27
N LYS A 106 -9.83 14.81 17.53
CA LYS A 106 -10.28 15.55 18.71
C LYS A 106 -9.69 16.96 18.78
N ARG A 107 -8.55 17.19 18.13
CA ARG A 107 -7.89 18.51 18.07
C ARG A 107 -8.46 19.29 16.90
N LYS A 108 -9.63 19.91 17.09
CA LYS A 108 -10.08 20.97 16.17
C LYS A 108 -9.03 22.07 16.17
N THR A 109 -8.35 22.24 15.05
CA THR A 109 -7.48 23.39 14.83
C THR A 109 -8.33 24.36 14.03
N ASP A 110 -9.05 25.24 14.73
CA ASP A 110 -9.81 26.31 14.09
C ASP A 110 -8.84 27.12 13.22
N GLY A 111 -9.12 27.20 11.91
CA GLY A 111 -8.34 27.95 10.94
C GLY A 111 -7.19 27.22 10.22
N ALA A 112 -6.89 25.94 10.54
CA ALA A 112 -5.91 25.19 9.76
C ALA A 112 -6.53 24.63 8.47
N LYS A 113 -5.95 24.94 7.30
CA LYS A 113 -6.32 24.29 6.03
C LYS A 113 -6.19 22.77 6.18
N SER A 114 -7.18 22.04 5.67
CA SER A 114 -7.12 20.58 5.56
C SER A 114 -5.89 20.18 4.75
N VAL A 115 -5.25 19.05 5.09
CA VAL A 115 -4.15 18.50 4.31
C VAL A 115 -4.52 18.35 2.83
N PHE A 116 -5.78 18.00 2.53
CA PHE A 116 -6.26 17.84 1.15
C PHE A 116 -6.29 19.17 0.39
N ALA A 117 -6.86 20.21 1.00
CA ALA A 117 -6.90 21.54 0.38
C ALA A 117 -5.49 22.10 0.14
N SER A 118 -4.56 21.88 1.07
CA SER A 118 -3.16 22.28 0.89
C SER A 118 -2.44 21.49 -0.20
N LEU A 119 -2.73 20.19 -0.35
CA LEU A 119 -2.15 19.36 -1.41
C LEU A 119 -2.71 19.74 -2.79
N GLU A 120 -4.01 19.98 -2.89
CA GLU A 120 -4.69 20.44 -4.11
C GLU A 120 -4.16 21.81 -4.56
N GLU A 121 -4.10 22.80 -3.66
CA GLU A 121 -3.50 24.10 -3.94
C GLU A 121 -2.03 24.00 -4.37
N THR A 122 -1.26 23.07 -3.78
CA THR A 122 0.13 22.86 -4.18
C THR A 122 0.21 22.29 -5.61
N TRP A 123 -0.64 21.31 -5.92
CA TRP A 123 -0.74 20.73 -7.26
C TRP A 123 -1.11 21.78 -8.30
N ASP A 124 -2.21 22.50 -8.08
CA ASP A 124 -2.71 23.50 -9.03
C ASP A 124 -1.68 24.60 -9.32
N ASN A 125 -0.93 25.02 -8.30
CA ASN A 125 0.07 26.08 -8.47
C ASN A 125 1.35 25.63 -9.18
N HIS A 126 1.70 24.33 -9.13
CA HIS A 126 2.99 23.83 -9.64
C HIS A 126 2.86 22.89 -10.83
N ILE A 127 1.64 22.49 -11.21
CA ILE A 127 1.44 21.64 -12.39
C ILE A 127 1.91 22.34 -13.67
N ASP A 128 1.70 23.65 -13.78
CA ASP A 128 2.19 24.47 -14.89
C ASP A 128 3.72 24.56 -14.94
N GLU A 129 4.42 24.36 -13.82
CA GLU A 129 5.89 24.28 -13.80
C GLU A 129 6.40 22.91 -14.25
N LEU A 130 5.64 21.84 -13.98
CA LEU A 130 5.96 20.47 -14.40
C LEU A 130 5.66 20.19 -15.87
N LEU A 131 4.76 20.96 -16.50
CA LEU A 131 4.35 20.81 -17.90
C LEU A 131 5.11 21.74 -18.86
N LYS A 132 6.16 22.43 -18.39
CA LYS A 132 6.97 23.37 -19.18
C LYS A 132 8.15 22.74 -19.93
N ASP A 133 8.32 21.42 -19.87
CA ASP A 133 9.31 20.66 -20.64
C ASP A 133 8.68 19.98 -21.87
#